data_AF-A0A847IY41-F1
#
_entry.id   AF-A0A847IY41-F1
#
_cell.length_a   1.000
_cell.length_b   1.000
_cell.length_c   1.000
_cell.angle_alpha   90.00
_cell.angle_beta   90.00
_cell.angle_gamma   90.00
#
_symmetry.space_group_name_H-M   'P 1'
#
loop_
_entity.id
_entity.type
_entity.pdbx_description
1 polymer ?
#
loop_
_entity_poly.entity_id
_entity_poly.type
_entity_poly.pdbx_seq_one_letter_code
_entity_poly.pdbx_strand_id
1 'polypeptide(L)' 'MKKVFSVFLFFITISVYSQQLSADGRCMPEDLLQNTILQGRNEMGNFTITDSDGVTRTLYDELDSGKTILLDLFFTT' A
#
# COMPACT_ATOMS: atom_id res chain seq x y z
N MET A 1 45.23 -14.11 -9.29
CA MET A 1 44.33 -12.94 -9.09
C MET A 1 43.11 -12.95 -10.02
N LYS A 2 43.21 -13.31 -11.31
CA LYS A 2 42.05 -13.38 -12.23
C LYS A 2 40.90 -14.30 -11.80
N LYS A 3 41.18 -15.44 -11.16
CA LYS A 3 40.16 -16.39 -10.69
C LYS A 3 39.31 -15.84 -9.53
N VAL A 4 39.87 -14.97 -8.70
CA VAL A 4 39.17 -14.37 -7.55
C VAL A 4 38.21 -13.27 -8.02
N PHE A 5 38.62 -12.52 -9.05
CA PHE A 5 37.79 -11.49 -9.69
C PHE A 5 36.56 -12.09 -10.39
N SER A 6 36.72 -13.25 -11.03
CA SER A 6 35.60 -13.96 -11.68
C SER A 6 34.54 -14.46 -10.69
N VAL A 7 34.95 -14.89 -9.50
CA VAL A 7 34.02 -15.36 -8.46
C VAL A 7 33.26 -14.17 -7.86
N PHE A 8 33.93 -13.04 -7.67
CA PHE A 8 33.30 -11.83 -7.14
C PHE A 8 32.18 -11.29 -8.05
N LEU A 9 32.36 -11.35 -9.38
CA LEU A 9 31.32 -10.95 -10.34
C LEU A 9 30.10 -11.87 -10.32
N PHE A 10 30.26 -13.16 -10.02
CA PHE A 10 29.14 -14.11 -9.95
C PHE A 10 28.26 -13.90 -8.71
N PHE A 11 28.79 -13.34 -7.62
CA PHE A 11 27.99 -13.02 -6.43
C PHE A 11 27.15 -11.74 -6.58
N ILE A 12 27.57 -10.80 -7.44
CA ILE A 12 26.85 -9.54 -7.67
C ILE A 12 25.57 -9.78 -8.50
N THR A 13 25.55 -10.76 -9.41
CA THR A 13 24.36 -11.04 -10.22
C THR A 13 23.22 -11.70 -9.44
N ILE A 14 23.53 -12.37 -8.33
CA ILE A 14 22.52 -13.06 -7.49
C ILE A 14 21.80 -12.05 -6.58
N SER A 15 22.39 -10.87 -6.32
CA SER A 15 21.81 -9.86 -5.42
C SER A 15 20.76 -8.95 -6.09
N VAL A 16 20.49 -9.11 -7.39
CA VAL A 16 19.54 -8.26 -8.14
C VAL A 16 18.13 -8.86 -8.24
N TYR A 17 17.89 -10.08 -7.74
CA TYR A 17 16.59 -10.76 -7.84
C TYR A 17 15.83 -10.93 -6.52
N SER A 18 15.95 -9.99 -5.58
CA SER A 18 15.00 -9.92 -4.46
C SER A 18 13.81 -9.03 -4.84
N GLN A 19 12.95 -9.50 -5.74
CA GLN A 19 11.64 -8.88 -5.92
C GLN A 19 10.87 -9.08 -4.60
N GLN A 20 10.52 -7.98 -3.94
CA GLN A 20 9.70 -8.02 -2.72
C GLN A 20 8.31 -8.53 -3.12
N LEU A 21 8.06 -9.82 -2.87
CA LEU A 21 6.74 -10.42 -3.05
C LEU A 21 5.82 -9.86 -1.97
N SER A 22 4.69 -9.31 -2.37
CA SER A 22 3.62 -8.95 -1.45
C SER A 22 3.00 -10.20 -0.82
N ALA A 23 2.35 -10.05 0.34
CA ALA A 23 1.73 -11.16 1.08
C ALA A 23 0.66 -11.94 0.28
N ASP A 24 0.14 -11.34 -0.78
CA ASP A 24 -0.81 -11.90 -1.75
C ASP A 24 -0.16 -12.44 -3.04
N GLY A 25 1.19 -12.47 -3.11
CA GLY A 25 1.94 -13.14 -4.17
C GLY A 25 2.10 -12.36 -5.49
N ARG A 26 1.81 -11.06 -5.49
CA ARG A 26 1.89 -10.21 -6.69
C ARG A 26 3.19 -9.38 -6.71
N CYS A 27 3.70 -9.10 -7.93
CA CYS A 27 4.78 -8.15 -8.13
C CYS A 27 4.27 -6.73 -7.91
N MET A 28 4.91 -5.96 -7.03
CA MET A 28 4.55 -4.57 -6.78
C MET A 28 5.06 -3.67 -7.91
N PRO A 29 4.19 -2.99 -8.68
CA PRO A 29 4.64 -1.95 -9.61
C PRO A 29 5.17 -0.75 -8.81
N GLU A 30 6.37 -0.30 -9.15
CA GLU A 30 7.12 0.79 -8.49
C GLU A 30 6.31 2.09 -8.33
N ASP A 31 5.36 2.37 -9.23
CA ASP A 31 4.58 3.61 -9.26
C ASP A 31 3.38 3.65 -8.28
N LEU A 32 2.94 2.53 -7.70
CA LEU A 32 1.82 2.51 -6.75
C LEU A 32 2.24 2.80 -5.29
N LEU A 33 3.54 2.76 -5.00
CA LEU A 33 4.07 2.98 -3.65
C LEU A 33 3.94 4.45 -3.21
N GLN A 34 3.95 5.40 -4.15
CA GLN A 34 3.99 6.82 -3.79
C GLN A 34 2.61 7.37 -3.37
N ASN A 35 1.52 6.72 -3.78
CA ASN A 35 0.16 7.25 -3.57
C ASN A 35 -0.73 6.36 -2.70
N THR A 36 -0.37 5.08 -2.49
CA THR A 36 -1.31 4.09 -1.91
C THR A 36 -1.05 3.78 -0.45
N ILE A 37 0.14 4.08 0.06
CA ILE A 37 0.37 4.07 1.50
C ILE A 37 0.08 5.48 2.00
N LEU A 38 -1.20 5.78 2.24
CA LEU A 38 -1.58 6.77 3.25
C LEU A 38 -1.06 6.22 4.58
N GLN A 39 0.25 6.40 4.78
CA GLN A 39 0.98 5.95 5.94
C GLN A 39 0.45 6.80 7.09
N GLY A 40 -0.48 6.20 7.83
CA GLY A 40 -1.11 6.82 8.97
C GLY A 40 -0.08 7.42 9.92
N ARG A 41 0.02 8.74 9.89
CA ARG A 41 0.39 9.54 11.05
C ARG A 41 -0.05 10.99 10.86
N ASN A 42 -1.37 11.19 10.83
CA ASN A 42 -2.07 12.07 11.79
C ASN A 42 -3.31 12.78 11.24
N GLU A 43 -3.57 12.82 9.94
CA GLU A 43 -4.69 13.65 9.45
C GLU A 43 -5.37 13.01 8.23
N MET A 44 -6.24 12.01 8.46
CA MET A 44 -7.27 11.74 7.45
C MET A 44 -8.23 12.92 7.48
N GLY A 45 -8.30 13.68 6.38
CA GLY A 45 -9.20 14.81 6.28
C GLY A 45 -10.66 14.39 6.52
N ASN A 46 -11.45 15.27 7.12
CA ASN A 46 -12.87 15.00 7.29
C ASN A 46 -13.54 14.83 5.91
N PHE A 47 -14.35 13.80 5.76
CA PHE A 47 -15.10 13.56 4.54
C PHE A 47 -16.52 13.10 4.85
N THR A 48 -17.41 13.25 3.87
CA THR A 48 -18.78 12.77 3.92
C THR A 48 -19.01 11.70 2.86
N ILE A 49 -19.68 10.61 3.22
CA ILE A 49 -20.13 9.56 2.29
C ILE A 49 -21.65 9.49 2.37
N THR A 50 -22.30 9.42 1.21
CA THR A 50 -23.71 9.03 1.12
C THR A 50 -23.77 7.55 0.83
N ASP A 51 -24.39 6.79 1.74
CA ASP A 51 -24.53 5.34 1.58
C ASP A 51 -25.64 4.97 0.57
N SER A 52 -25.81 3.67 0.33
CA SER A 52 -26.80 3.14 -0.61
C SER A 52 -28.25 3.44 -0.23
N ASP A 53 -28.51 3.73 1.05
CA ASP A 53 -29.83 4.09 1.56
C ASP A 53 -30.08 5.61 1.46
N GLY A 54 -29.12 6.36 0.91
CA GLY A 54 -29.19 7.81 0.76
C GLY A 54 -28.85 8.58 2.04
N VAL A 55 -28.31 7.91 3.06
CA VAL A 55 -27.93 8.56 4.32
C VAL A 55 -26.52 9.13 4.21
N THR A 56 -26.38 10.43 4.46
CA THR A 56 -25.07 11.10 4.51
C THR A 56 -24.45 10.94 5.89
N ARG A 57 -23.20 10.48 5.93
CA ARG A 57 -22.40 10.25 7.16
C ARG A 57 -21.09 11.00 7.07
N THR A 58 -20.66 11.60 8.17
CA THR A 58 -19.36 12.28 8.31
C THR A 58 -18.38 11.36 9.04
N LEU A 59 -17.12 11.32 8.61
CA LEU A 59 -16.10 10.46 9.25
C LEU A 59 -16.00 10.68 10.76
N TYR A 60 -15.81 11.93 11.19
CA TYR A 60 -15.57 12.21 12.60
C TYR A 60 -16.81 12.02 13.47
N ASP A 61 -18.03 12.26 12.95
CA ASP A 61 -19.26 11.95 13.70
C ASP A 61 -19.36 10.45 14.02
N GLU A 62 -19.00 9.59 13.06
CA GLU A 62 -19.02 8.14 13.24
C GLU A 62 -17.90 7.65 14.17
N LEU A 63 -16.69 8.22 14.08
CA LEU A 63 -15.58 7.90 14.99
C LEU A 63 -15.86 8.38 16.43
N ASP A 64 -16.40 9.58 16.59
CA ASP A 64 -16.77 10.17 17.90
C ASP A 64 -17.89 9.36 18.58
N SER A 65 -18.69 8.64 17.80
CA SER A 65 -19.67 7.66 18.33
C SER A 65 -19.05 6.35 18.84
N GLY A 66 -17.71 6.23 18.78
CA GLY A 66 -16.95 5.08 19.28
C GLY A 66 -16.88 3.91 18.29
N LYS A 67 -17.18 4.14 17.01
CA LYS A 67 -17.11 3.10 15.98
C LYS A 67 -15.71 3.01 15.37
N THR A 68 -15.38 1.81 14.90
CA THR A 68 -14.22 1.59 14.03
C THR A 68 -14.69 1.59 12.59
N ILE A 69 -14.01 2.38 11.74
CA ILE A 69 -14.31 2.48 10.32
C ILE A 69 -13.20 1.81 9.51
N LEU A 70 -13.60 0.91 8.60
CA LEU A 70 -12.74 0.32 7.59
C LEU A 70 -13.19 0.85 6.22
N LEU A 71 -12.27 1.47 5.47
CA LEU A 71 -12.54 1.98 4.13
C LEU A 71 -11.86 1.09 3.09
N ASP A 72 -12.65 0.55 2.16
CA ASP A 72 -12.19 -0.20 1.00
C ASP A 72 -12.68 0.48 -0.27
N LEU A 73 -11.76 0.81 -1.18
CA LEU A 73 -12.00 1.57 -2.40
C LEU A 73 -11.69 0.66 -3.59
N PHE A 74 -12.71 0.34 -4.38
CA PHE A 74 -12.56 -0.47 -5.58
C PHE A 74 -13.25 0.19 -6.78
N PHE A 75 -12.80 -0.17 -7.97
CA PHE A 75 -13.33 0.34 -9.23
C PHE A 75 -14.21 -0.72 -9.89
N THR A 76 -15.31 -0.30 -10.50
CA THR A 76 -16.19 -1.15 -11.31
C THR A 76 -16.11 -0.75 -12.77
N THR A 77 -16.27 -1.71 -13.68
CA THR A 77 -16.38 -1.51 -15.14
C THR A 77 -17.80 -1.60 -15.62
#